data_AF-A0A431K5M0-F1
#
_entry.id   AF-A0A431K5M0-F1
#
_cell.length_a   1.000
_cell.length_b   1.000
_cell.length_c   1.000
_cell.angle_alpha   90.00
_cell.angle_beta   90.00
_cell.angle_gamma   90.00
#
_symmetry.space_group_name_H-M   'P 1'
#
loop_
_entity.id
_entity.type
_entity.pdbx_description
1 polymer ?
#
loop_
_entity_poly.entity_id
_entity_poly.type
_entity_poly.pdbx_seq_one_letter_code
_entity_poly.pdbx_strand_id
1 'polypeptide(L)' 'ACGEGALCITELQKPGGKRLAAADFVRGTAIAVGSHFD' A
#
# COMPACT_ATOMS: atom_id res chain seq x y z
N ALA A 1 10.77 -1.39 0.16
CA ALA A 1 11.52 -2.67 0.15
C ALA A 1 11.59 -3.20 1.57
N CYS A 2 11.85 -4.50 1.75
CA CYS A 2 12.10 -5.09 3.07
C CYS A 2 13.62 -5.35 3.23
N GLY A 3 14.07 -5.79 4.41
CA GLY A 3 15.49 -6.12 4.64
C GLY A 3 16.03 -7.18 3.67
N GLU A 4 15.16 -8.05 3.17
CA GLU A 4 15.42 -8.97 2.05
C GLU A 4 14.16 -9.04 1.18
N GLY A 5 14.34 -9.07 -0.15
CA GLY A 5 13.24 -9.15 -1.10
C GLY A 5 12.19 -8.04 -0.97
N ALA A 6 10.93 -8.39 -1.17
CA ALA A 6 9.80 -7.47 -1.08
C ALA A 6 8.55 -8.14 -0.50
N LEU A 7 7.79 -7.38 0.29
CA LEU A 7 6.45 -7.78 0.73
C LEU A 7 5.42 -7.40 -0.32
N CYS A 8 4.62 -8.37 -0.77
CA CYS A 8 3.48 -8.14 -1.64
C CYS A 8 2.23 -7.84 -0.79
N ILE A 9 1.88 -6.56 -0.65
CA ILE A 9 0.66 -6.15 0.06
C ILE A 9 -0.53 -6.33 -0.87
N THR A 10 -1.49 -7.17 -0.49
CA THR A 10 -2.69 -7.47 -1.27
C THR A 10 -3.92 -6.65 -0.85
N GLU A 11 -3.96 -6.19 0.41
CA GLU A 11 -5.06 -5.40 0.97
C GLU A 11 -4.55 -4.30 1.91
N LEU A 12 -5.26 -3.16 1.93
CA LEU A 12 -4.96 -2.01 2.77
C LEU A 12 -6.24 -1.34 3.30
N GLN A 13 -6.09 -0.49 4.31
CA GLN A 13 -7.19 0.24 4.94
C GLN A 13 -6.75 1.67 5.29
N LYS A 14 -7.60 2.66 4.99
CA LYS A 14 -7.45 4.02 5.54
C LYS A 14 -7.88 4.03 7.01
N PRO A 15 -7.33 4.91 7.87
CA PRO A 15 -7.78 5.04 9.26
C PRO A 15 -9.31 5.14 9.36
N GLY A 16 -9.94 4.25 10.13
CA GLY A 16 -11.40 4.18 10.31
C GLY A 16 -12.22 3.68 9.11
N GLY A 17 -11.60 3.33 7.98
CA GLY A 17 -12.28 2.84 6.78
C GLY A 17 -12.46 1.32 6.76
N LYS A 18 -13.01 0.78 5.66
CA LYS A 18 -13.00 -0.66 5.40
C LYS A 18 -11.70 -1.12 4.74
N ARG A 19 -11.40 -2.42 4.79
CA ARG A 19 -10.34 -3.03 3.98
C ARG A 19 -10.69 -2.95 2.49
N LEU A 20 -9.67 -2.74 1.67
CA LEU A 20 -9.73 -2.63 0.22
C LEU A 20 -8.61 -3.46 -0.41
N ALA A 21 -8.83 -3.97 -1.62
CA ALA A 21 -7.74 -4.52 -2.43
C ALA A 21 -6.68 -3.43 -2.73
N ALA A 22 -5.42 -3.82 -2.86
CA ALA A 22 -4.32 -2.87 -3.07
C ALA A 22 -4.52 -1.98 -4.31
N ALA A 23 -5.04 -2.53 -5.41
CA ALA A 23 -5.34 -1.77 -6.62
C ALA A 23 -6.38 -0.66 -6.38
N ASP A 24 -7.44 -0.95 -5.60
CA ASP A 24 -8.47 0.02 -5.27
C ASP A 24 -7.94 1.09 -4.29
N PHE A 25 -7.10 0.68 -3.33
CA PHE A 25 -6.47 1.62 -2.41
C PHE A 25 -5.58 2.62 -3.16
N VAL A 26 -4.73 2.16 -4.08
CA VAL A 26 -3.78 3.01 -4.85
C VAL A 26 -4.52 3.98 -5.78
N ARG A 27 -5.65 3.56 -6.38
CA ARG A 27 -6.50 4.46 -7.19
C ARG A 27 -7.00 5.67 -6.39
N GLY A 28 -7.32 5.49 -5.11
CA GLY A 28 -7.80 6.56 -4.23
C GLY A 28 -6.74 7.18 -3.30
N THR A 29 -5.52 6.66 -3.32
CA THR A 29 -4.37 7.09 -2.52
C THR A 29 -3.10 6.83 -3.34
N ALA A 30 -2.75 7.77 -4.21
CA ALA A 30 -1.60 7.60 -5.09
C ALA A 30 -0.31 7.45 -4.27
N ILE A 31 0.40 6.35 -4.50
CA ILE A 31 1.74 6.11 -3.97
C ILE A 31 2.67 6.08 -5.20
N ALA A 32 3.61 7.00 -5.24
CA ALA A 32 4.56 7.06 -6.35
C ALA A 32 5.56 5.89 -6.25
N VAL A 33 6.00 5.41 -7.41
CA VAL A 33 7.10 4.43 -7.46
C VAL A 33 8.36 5.08 -6.87
N GLY A 34 9.02 4.37 -5.96
CA GLY A 34 10.21 4.87 -5.25
C GLY A 34 9.92 5.67 -3.98
N SER A 35 8.65 5.89 -3.62
CA SER A 35 8.29 6.42 -2.29
C SER A 35 8.85 5.52 -1.18
N HIS A 36 9.34 6.16 -0.12
CA HIS A 36 9.86 5.49 1.08
C HIS A 36 8.91 5.69 2.25
N PHE A 37 8.96 4.76 3.20
CA PHE A 37 8.26 4.82 4.47
C PHE A 37 9.33 4.88 5.57
N ASP A 38 9.22 5.84 6.48
CA ASP A 38 10.09 5.99 7.65
C ASP A 38 9.63 5.13 8.84
#